data_AF-A0A3B9M4F2-F1
#
_entry.id   AF-A0A3B9M4F2-F1
#
_cell.length_a   1.000
_cell.length_b   1.000
_cell.length_c   1.000
_cell.angle_alpha   90.00
_cell.angle_beta   90.00
_cell.angle_gamma   90.00
#
_symmetry.space_group_name_H-M   'P 1'
#
loop_
_entity.id
_entity.type
_entity.pdbx_description
1 polymer ?
#
loop_
_entity_poly.entity_id
_entity_poly.type
_entity_poly.pdbx_seq_one_letter_code
_entity_poly.pdbx_strand_id
1 'polypeptide(L)' 'PSGAPDNPLAGLYRFKKGFGAEFTEFIGDYDLPFSPVRYFLWQWGMAAYEKYLNYVKHKQMGQEEN' A
#
# COMPACT_ATOMS: atom_id res chain seq x y z
N PRO A 1 0.19 -11.24 15.22
CA PRO A 1 -0.40 -11.64 13.92
C PRO A 1 -1.95 -11.67 14.00
N SER A 2 -2.59 -10.65 13.45
CA SER A 2 -4.05 -10.47 13.48
C SER A 2 -4.75 -11.54 12.64
N GLY A 3 -5.18 -12.63 13.29
CA GLY A 3 -6.04 -13.67 12.69
C GLY A 3 -7.48 -13.24 12.46
N ALA A 4 -7.76 -11.94 12.42
CA ALA A 4 -9.09 -11.39 12.21
C ALA A 4 -9.56 -11.71 10.78
N PRO A 5 -10.73 -12.36 10.60
CA PRO A 5 -11.24 -12.76 9.29
C PRO A 5 -11.56 -11.59 8.36
N ASP A 6 -11.69 -10.39 8.93
CA ASP A 6 -12.10 -9.15 8.27
C ASP A 6 -10.95 -8.47 7.51
N ASN A 7 -9.71 -8.94 7.68
CA ASN A 7 -8.56 -8.41 6.97
C ASN A 7 -8.47 -9.02 5.56
N PRO A 8 -8.35 -8.22 4.48
CA PRO A 8 -8.21 -8.73 3.11
C PRO A 8 -7.02 -9.68 2.92
N LEU A 9 -5.99 -9.61 3.79
CA LEU A 9 -4.80 -10.46 3.74
C LEU A 9 -4.96 -11.78 4.51
N ALA A 10 -6.10 -12.02 5.17
CA ALA A 10 -6.33 -13.23 5.98
C ALA A 10 -6.26 -14.51 5.14
N GLY A 11 -6.72 -14.47 3.88
CA GLY A 11 -6.62 -15.60 2.95
C GLY A 11 -5.16 -15.97 2.63
N LEU A 12 -4.32 -14.98 2.35
CA LEU A 12 -2.90 -15.18 2.06
C LEU A 12 -2.15 -15.76 3.27
N TYR A 13 -2.45 -15.29 4.47
CA TYR A 13 -1.85 -15.82 5.69
C TYR A 13 -2.22 -17.29 5.92
N ARG A 14 -3.50 -17.66 5.78
CA ARG A 14 -3.98 -19.05 5.94
C ARG A 14 -3.35 -19.98 4.90
N PHE A 15 -3.24 -19.53 3.66
CA PHE A 15 -2.55 -20.27 2.60
C PHE A 15 -1.10 -20.57 2.99
N LYS A 16 -0.32 -19.56 3.38
CA LYS A 16 1.09 -19.74 3.77
C LYS A 16 1.26 -20.62 5.01
N LYS A 17 0.37 -20.47 6.00
CA LYS A 17 0.39 -21.30 7.22
C LYS A 17 0.13 -22.78 6.94
N GLY A 18 -0.67 -23.11 5.92
CA GLY A 18 -0.93 -24.49 5.51
C GLY A 18 0.31 -25.26 5.05
N PHE A 19 1.38 -24.56 4.64
CA PHE A 19 2.67 -25.15 4.26
C PHE A 19 3.67 -25.24 5.43
N GLY A 20 3.24 -24.93 6.67
CA GLY A 20 4.11 -24.92 7.84
C GLY A 20 5.04 -23.70 7.92
N ALA A 21 4.73 -22.61 7.21
CA ALA A 21 5.52 -21.38 7.28
C ALA A 21 5.37 -20.67 8.63
N GLU A 22 6.50 -20.23 9.19
CA GLU A 22 6.53 -19.36 10.37
C GLU A 22 6.54 -17.89 9.95
N PHE A 23 5.96 -17.03 10.79
CA PHE A 23 5.95 -15.60 10.55
C PHE A 23 7.27 -14.98 10.98
N THR A 24 8.00 -14.39 10.03
CA THR A 24 9.22 -13.63 10.29
C THR A 24 8.99 -12.18 9.90
N GLU A 25 9.13 -11.27 10.86
CA GLU A 25 9.07 -9.84 10.63
C GLU A 25 10.47 -9.33 10.26
N PHE A 26 10.57 -8.63 9.14
CA PHE A 26 11.80 -7.97 8.70
C PHE A 26 11.78 -6.50 9.09
N ILE A 27 12.95 -5.87 9.14
CA ILE A 27 13.10 -4.44 9.49
C ILE A 27 12.40 -3.47 8.51
N GLY A 28 11.97 -3.96 7.35
CA GLY A 28 11.39 -3.14 6.28
C GLY A 28 12.44 -2.40 5.47
N ASP A 29 12.00 -1.37 4.76
CA ASP A 29 12.85 -0.55 3.89
C ASP A 29 13.29 0.74 4.62
N TYR A 30 14.49 1.21 4.29
CA TYR A 30 15.04 2.47 4.80
C TYR A 30 15.49 3.37 3.65
N ASP A 31 15.05 4.62 3.67
CA ASP A 31 15.45 5.64 2.69
C ASP A 31 16.61 6.48 3.21
N LEU A 32 17.63 6.67 2.36
CA LEU A 32 18.75 7.58 2.62
C LEU A 32 18.65 8.83 1.70
N PRO A 33 18.00 9.92 2.14
CA PRO A 33 17.86 11.10 1.30
C PRO A 33 19.16 11.92 1.19
N PHE A 34 19.77 11.92 0.01
CA PHE A 34 20.96 12.74 -0.28
C PHE A 34 20.71 14.25 -0.24
N SER A 35 19.46 14.68 -0.41
CA SER A 35 19.05 16.08 -0.26
C SER A 35 17.65 16.13 0.37
N PRO A 36 17.53 16.64 1.61
CA PRO A 36 16.28 16.58 2.35
C PRO A 36 15.17 17.38 1.68
N VAL A 37 15.50 18.53 1.07
CA VAL A 37 14.51 19.40 0.40
C VAL A 37 13.91 18.70 -0.83
N ARG A 38 14.75 18.09 -1.69
CA ARG A 38 14.26 17.38 -2.89
C ARG A 38 13.41 16.16 -2.50
N TYR A 39 13.86 15.42 -1.50
CA TYR A 39 13.13 14.26 -1.00
C TYR A 39 11.77 14.65 -0.42
N PHE A 40 11.70 15.74 0.35
CA PHE A 40 10.44 16.26 0.88
C PHE A 40 9.47 16.68 -0.24
N LEU A 41 9.95 17.44 -1.23
CA LEU A 41 9.14 17.83 -2.39
C LEU A 41 8.64 16.62 -3.18
N TRP A 42 9.48 15.61 -3.35
CA TRP A 42 9.11 14.35 -4.00
C TRP A 42 8.01 13.63 -3.23
N GLN A 43 8.17 13.44 -1.92
CA GLN A 43 7.15 12.77 -1.11
C GLN A 43 5.80 13.50 -1.15
N TRP A 44 5.81 14.83 -1.01
CA TRP A 44 4.58 15.62 -1.06
C TRP A 44 3.95 15.60 -2.46
N GLY A 45 4.78 15.71 -3.51
CA GLY A 45 4.34 15.64 -4.90
C GLY A 45 3.72 14.28 -5.24
N MET A 46 4.33 13.18 -4.80
CA MET A 46 3.80 11.82 -4.97
C MET A 46 2.44 11.66 -4.28
N ALA A 47 2.32 12.11 -3.03
CA ALA A 47 1.05 12.03 -2.30
C ALA A 47 -0.07 12.85 -2.99
N ALA A 48 0.25 14.03 -3.54
CA ALA A 48 -0.70 14.83 -4.30
C ALA A 48 -1.08 14.15 -5.62
N TYR A 49 -0.10 13.57 -6.31
CA TYR A 49 -0.30 12.85 -7.57
C TYR A 49 -1.18 11.62 -7.40
N GLU A 50 -0.94 10.79 -6.38
CA GLU A 50 -1.78 9.63 -6.08
C GLU A 50 -3.24 10.01 -5.78
N LYS A 51 -3.45 11.09 -5.03
CA LYS A 51 -4.80 11.62 -4.78
C LYS A 51 -5.48 12.07 -6.07
N TYR A 52 -4.74 12.75 -6.94
CA TYR A 52 -5.24 13.16 -8.24
C TYR A 52 -5.62 11.96 -9.11
N LEU A 53 -4.76 10.94 -9.19
CA LEU A 53 -5.05 9.72 -9.95
C LEU A 53 -6.29 9.00 -9.43
N ASN A 54 -6.40 8.86 -8.11
CA ASN A 54 -7.59 8.25 -7.49
C ASN A 54 -8.84 9.07 -7.78
N TYR A 55 -8.77 10.40 -7.72
CA TYR A 55 -9.89 11.28 -8.09
C TYR A 55 -10.34 11.06 -9.53
N VAL A 56 -9.41 11.04 -10.48
CA VAL A 56 -9.71 10.81 -11.91
C VAL A 56 -10.33 9.43 -12.11
N LYS A 57 -9.79 8.39 -11.46
CA LYS A 57 -10.32 7.03 -11.52
C LYS A 57 -11.76 6.95 -11.03
N HIS A 58 -12.07 7.57 -9.88
CA HIS A 58 -13.44 7.59 -9.35
C HIS A 58 -14.42 8.37 -10.24
N LYS A 59 -13.95 9.44 -10.89
CA LYS A 59 -14.75 10.18 -11.87
C LYS A 59 -15.08 9.37 -13.13
N GLN A 60 -14.14 8.54 -13.59
CA GLN A 60 -14.34 7.66 -14.75
C GLN A 60 -15.31 6.51 -14.46
N MET A 61 -15.19 5.86 -13.29
CA MET A 61 -16.13 4.78 -12.90
C MET A 61 -17.57 5.27 -12.76
N GLY A 62 -17.78 6.51 -12.27
CA GLY A 62 -19.12 7.12 -12.21
C GLY A 62 -19.70 7.55 -13.57
N GLN A 63 -18.88 7.61 -14.63
CA GLN A 63 -19.32 7.83 -16.01
C GLN A 63 -19.68 6.53 -16.73
N GLU A 64 -19.10 5.39 -16.35
CA GLU A 64 -19.42 4.07 -16.94
C GLU A 64 -20.69 3.44 -16.35
N GLU A 65 -21.11 3.84 -15.14
CA GLU A 65 -22.37 3.38 -14.52
C GLU A 65 -23.64 4.14 -15.01
N ASN A 66 -23.51 5.16 -15.85
CA ASN A 66 -24.64 5.96 -16.38
C ASN A 66 -24.91 5.73 -17.87
#